data_AF-A0A3N5VQ16-F1
#
_entry.id   AF-A0A3N5VQ16-F1
#
_cell.length_a   1.000
_cell.length_b   1.000
_cell.length_c   1.000
_cell.angle_alpha   90.00
_cell.angle_beta   90.00
_cell.angle_gamma   90.00
#
_symmetry.space_group_name_H-M   'P 1'
#
loop_
_entity.id
_entity.type
_entity.pdbx_description
1 polymer ?
#
loop_
_entity_poly.entity_id
_entity_poly.type
_entity_poly.pdbx_seq_one_letter_code
_entity_poly.pdbx_strand_id
1 'polypeptide(L)'
;MFRIESLLSARLFLAPQLAGQRIYFVSNLSGRMSLYAMDYGGSVPEPLLPPNLAMQNPDLVDGSSFHVFPSLGKILVMLDNDGDENYQPMWIPLEGGFPEPAFGGALAAYRTHLGLVTPDEKNAYMVSESREGETSLSFRANLHTGELVKLVESQWSAVPAAASCDHRRVVIDESYTMGDSTLSLWEEGQRGLRLLHGVPLEQRQPGQVVPPSGINSIEFTPDERGLL
;
A
#
# COMPACT_ATOMS: atom_id res chain seq x y z
N MET A 1 15.29 28.87 -5.59
CA MET A 1 16.76 28.80 -5.74
C MET A 1 17.16 27.36 -5.43
N PHE A 2 17.73 26.64 -6.40
CA PHE A 2 18.19 25.25 -6.18
C PHE A 2 19.44 25.28 -5.29
N ARG A 3 19.47 24.43 -4.26
CA ARG A 3 20.63 24.27 -3.38
C ARG A 3 21.72 23.49 -4.13
N ILE A 4 22.98 23.89 -4.02
CA ILE A 4 24.12 23.23 -4.71
C ILE A 4 24.19 21.74 -4.34
N GLU A 5 23.81 21.43 -3.10
CA GLU A 5 23.74 20.08 -2.56
C GLU A 5 22.80 19.16 -3.37
N SER A 6 21.73 19.71 -3.97
CA SER A 6 20.82 18.96 -4.84
C SER A 6 21.44 18.58 -6.19
N LEU A 7 22.53 19.26 -6.60
CA LEU A 7 23.30 18.90 -7.81
C LEU A 7 24.40 17.88 -7.52
N LEU A 8 24.76 17.70 -6.24
CA LEU A 8 25.82 16.80 -5.78
C LEU A 8 25.27 15.49 -5.19
N SER A 9 23.95 15.39 -4.99
CA SER A 9 23.31 14.15 -4.55
C SER A 9 23.25 13.12 -5.67
N ALA A 10 23.36 11.84 -5.31
CA ALA A 10 23.07 10.76 -6.24
C ALA A 10 21.62 10.88 -6.71
N ARG A 11 21.41 10.79 -8.03
CA ARG A 11 20.08 10.77 -8.61
C ARG A 11 19.46 9.40 -8.35
N LEU A 12 18.30 9.41 -7.71
CA LEU A 12 17.57 8.20 -7.37
C LEU A 12 16.45 7.97 -8.39
N PHE A 13 16.22 6.72 -8.76
CA PHE A 13 15.16 6.28 -9.67
C PHE A 13 14.52 5.05 -9.03
N LEU A 14 13.45 5.27 -8.27
CA LEU A 14 12.89 4.30 -7.34
C LEU A 14 11.50 3.88 -7.77
N ALA A 15 11.11 2.65 -7.41
CA ALA A 15 9.79 2.07 -7.67
C ALA A 15 9.26 2.27 -9.12
N PRO A 16 10.02 1.89 -10.16
CA PRO A 16 9.59 2.10 -11.54
C PRO A 16 8.38 1.23 -11.90
N GLN A 17 7.40 1.82 -12.59
CA GLN A 17 6.22 1.14 -13.16
C GLN A 17 6.10 1.46 -14.65
N LEU A 18 6.05 0.43 -15.49
CA LEU A 18 5.79 0.58 -16.92
C LEU A 18 4.28 0.52 -17.16
N ALA A 19 3.73 1.57 -17.77
CA ALA A 19 2.32 1.64 -18.14
C ALA A 19 2.20 2.19 -19.57
N GLY A 20 1.81 1.31 -20.50
CA GLY A 20 1.81 1.63 -21.93
C GLY A 20 3.22 1.96 -22.43
N GLN A 21 3.39 3.16 -23.00
CA GLN A 21 4.67 3.66 -23.49
C GLN A 21 5.35 4.62 -22.50
N ARG A 22 4.95 4.63 -21.22
CA ARG A 22 5.52 5.51 -20.20
C ARG A 22 6.05 4.73 -19.00
N ILE A 23 7.15 5.23 -18.43
CA ILE A 23 7.74 4.73 -17.19
C ILE A 23 7.47 5.78 -16.10
N TYR A 24 6.83 5.37 -15.01
CA TYR A 24 6.53 6.17 -13.84
C TYR A 24 7.48 5.78 -12.71
N PHE A 25 8.04 6.73 -11.97
CA PHE A 25 9.02 6.44 -10.92
C PHE A 25 9.17 7.60 -9.93
N VAL A 26 9.62 7.30 -8.72
CA VAL A 26 9.98 8.31 -7.72
C VAL A 26 11.43 8.74 -7.92
N SER A 27 11.69 10.04 -7.88
CA SER A 27 13.04 10.58 -8.05
C SER A 27 13.27 11.88 -7.28
N ASN A 28 14.54 12.17 -6.99
CA ASN A 28 15.01 13.40 -6.36
C ASN A 28 15.51 14.46 -7.35
N LEU A 29 15.13 14.41 -8.63
CA LEU A 29 15.62 15.33 -9.68
C LEU A 29 15.40 16.81 -9.36
N SER A 30 14.35 17.14 -8.58
CA SER A 30 14.07 18.52 -8.14
C SER A 30 14.78 18.93 -6.83
N GLY A 31 15.61 18.05 -6.26
CA GLY A 31 16.22 18.21 -4.94
C GLY A 31 15.40 17.63 -3.78
N ARG A 32 14.19 17.13 -4.06
CA ARG A 32 13.33 16.35 -3.15
C ARG A 32 12.68 15.20 -3.93
N MET A 33 12.27 14.16 -3.22
CA MET A 33 11.52 13.05 -3.81
C MET A 33 10.18 13.56 -4.34
N SER A 34 9.86 13.17 -5.58
CA SER A 34 8.59 13.45 -6.25
C SER A 34 8.33 12.37 -7.30
N LEU A 35 7.11 12.32 -7.81
CA LEU A 35 6.72 11.40 -8.88
C LEU A 35 7.06 12.00 -10.24
N TYR A 36 7.67 11.19 -11.09
CA TYR A 36 8.02 11.55 -12.46
C TYR A 36 7.49 10.52 -13.45
N ALA A 37 7.29 10.94 -14.70
CA ALA A 37 7.14 10.04 -15.83
C ALA A 37 8.10 10.41 -16.97
N MET A 38 8.41 9.43 -17.81
CA MET A 38 9.12 9.62 -19.08
C MET A 38 8.65 8.59 -20.11
N ASP A 39 8.99 8.80 -21.37
CA ASP A 39 8.68 7.85 -22.44
C ASP A 39 9.58 6.62 -22.36
N TYR A 40 8.99 5.46 -22.61
CA TYR A 40 9.71 4.21 -22.78
C TYR A 40 10.66 4.34 -23.99
N GLY A 41 11.93 3.97 -23.79
CA GLY A 41 12.97 4.18 -24.80
C GLY A 41 13.73 5.51 -24.67
N GLY A 42 13.28 6.43 -23.82
CA GLY A 42 14.05 7.61 -23.40
C GLY A 42 13.40 8.95 -23.76
N SER A 43 13.21 9.79 -22.75
CA SER A 43 12.87 11.21 -22.87
C SER A 43 13.34 11.99 -21.62
N VAL A 44 13.03 13.28 -21.52
CA VAL A 44 13.30 14.06 -20.30
C VAL A 44 12.20 13.74 -19.27
N PRO A 45 12.55 13.38 -18.02
CA PRO A 45 11.55 13.15 -16.98
C PRO A 45 10.70 14.40 -16.67
N GLU A 46 9.40 14.20 -16.61
CA GLU A 46 8.39 15.22 -16.32
C GLU A 46 7.87 15.04 -14.90
N PRO A 47 7.85 16.10 -14.05
CA PRO A 47 7.27 16.01 -12.71
C PRO A 47 5.74 15.91 -12.81
N LEU A 48 5.14 14.98 -12.06
CA LEU A 48 3.69 14.74 -12.06
C LEU A 48 2.97 15.35 -10.86
N LEU A 49 3.70 15.73 -9.83
CA LEU A 49 3.18 16.43 -8.67
C LEU A 49 3.56 17.90 -8.72
N PRO A 50 2.78 18.79 -8.09
CA PRO A 50 3.21 20.14 -7.82
C PRO A 50 4.65 20.18 -7.27
N PRO A 51 5.41 21.27 -7.50
CA PRO A 51 6.49 21.62 -6.58
C PRO A 51 5.86 21.81 -5.18
N ASN A 52 6.47 22.24 -4.10
CA ASN A 52 5.81 22.27 -2.76
C ASN A 52 5.35 20.91 -2.18
N LEU A 53 4.94 19.90 -2.96
CA LEU A 53 4.71 18.53 -2.50
C LEU A 53 5.98 17.70 -2.65
N ALA A 54 6.24 16.90 -1.62
CA ALA A 54 7.31 15.91 -1.59
C ALA A 54 6.66 14.53 -1.44
N MET A 55 7.28 13.53 -2.05
CA MET A 55 7.04 12.15 -1.67
C MET A 55 8.09 11.71 -0.66
N GLN A 56 7.78 10.67 0.08
CA GLN A 56 8.65 9.93 0.95
C GLN A 56 9.53 8.96 0.15
N ASN A 57 10.61 8.46 0.77
CA ASN A 57 11.42 7.41 0.15
C ASN A 57 10.59 6.11 0.10
N PRO A 58 10.33 5.51 -1.08
CA PRO A 58 9.57 4.26 -1.20
C PRO A 58 10.12 3.11 -0.34
N ASP A 59 11.43 3.08 -0.08
CA ASP A 59 12.07 2.04 0.74
C ASP A 59 11.81 2.20 2.25
N LEU A 60 11.24 3.33 2.68
CA LEU A 60 10.91 3.63 4.08
C LEU A 60 9.39 3.61 4.35
N VAL A 61 8.59 3.32 3.33
CA VAL A 61 7.14 3.19 3.47
C VAL A 61 6.79 1.73 3.61
N ASP A 62 6.00 1.40 4.61
CA ASP A 62 5.34 0.11 4.64
C ASP A 62 4.28 0.08 3.51
N GLY A 63 4.59 -0.67 2.46
CA GLY A 63 3.75 -0.78 1.26
C GLY A 63 4.19 0.12 0.10
N SER A 64 3.30 0.28 -0.89
CA SER A 64 3.56 1.02 -2.12
C SER A 64 3.34 2.53 -1.93
N SER A 65 4.31 3.34 -2.36
CA SER A 65 4.17 4.81 -2.35
C SER A 65 3.25 5.34 -3.45
N PHE A 66 3.10 4.61 -4.56
CA PHE A 66 2.13 4.88 -5.61
C PHE A 66 1.81 3.63 -6.43
N HIS A 67 0.71 3.67 -7.19
CA HIS A 67 0.40 2.68 -8.22
C HIS A 67 -0.33 3.32 -9.40
N VAL A 68 0.08 3.00 -10.63
CA VAL A 68 -0.50 3.52 -11.87
C VAL A 68 -1.67 2.64 -12.30
N PHE A 69 -2.81 3.25 -12.66
CA PHE A 69 -3.99 2.55 -13.16
C PHE A 69 -4.40 3.10 -14.53
N PRO A 70 -3.81 2.61 -15.63
CA PRO A 70 -4.08 3.11 -16.98
C PRO A 70 -5.56 3.02 -17.36
N SER A 71 -6.24 1.93 -16.98
CA SER A 71 -7.67 1.75 -17.25
C SER A 71 -8.58 2.75 -16.53
N LEU A 72 -8.07 3.42 -15.49
CA LEU A 72 -8.78 4.47 -14.75
C LEU A 72 -8.34 5.87 -15.18
N GLY A 73 -7.28 6.01 -15.98
CA GLY A 73 -6.68 7.30 -16.30
C GLY A 73 -6.10 8.02 -15.07
N LYS A 74 -5.69 7.27 -14.04
CA LYS A 74 -5.27 7.82 -12.75
C LYS A 74 -4.06 7.11 -12.16
N ILE A 75 -3.40 7.79 -11.23
CA ILE A 75 -2.35 7.26 -10.37
C ILE A 75 -2.81 7.43 -8.93
N LEU A 76 -2.78 6.35 -8.15
CA LEU A 76 -2.96 6.40 -6.71
C LEU A 76 -1.61 6.74 -6.08
N VAL A 77 -1.52 7.80 -5.31
CA VAL A 77 -0.31 8.21 -4.59
C VAL A 77 -0.59 8.25 -3.10
N MET A 78 0.37 7.80 -2.29
CA MET A 78 0.31 7.87 -0.83
C MET A 78 1.11 9.09 -0.39
N LEU A 79 0.43 10.10 0.17
CA LEU A 79 1.06 11.38 0.53
C LEU A 79 0.82 11.70 2.01
N ASP A 80 1.85 12.21 2.68
CA ASP A 80 1.73 12.82 4.00
C ASP A 80 1.58 14.35 3.89
N ASN A 81 1.46 15.03 5.03
CA ASN A 81 1.50 16.49 5.07
C ASN A 81 2.70 16.99 5.86
N ASP A 82 3.68 17.55 5.15
CA ASP A 82 4.92 18.11 5.71
C ASP A 82 5.74 17.10 6.53
N GLY A 83 5.78 15.83 6.10
CA GLY A 83 6.60 14.81 6.74
C GLY A 83 6.06 14.31 8.08
N ASP A 84 4.76 14.52 8.34
CA ASP A 84 4.09 13.99 9.53
C ASP A 84 3.82 12.46 9.46
N GLU A 85 4.21 11.84 8.34
CA GLU A 85 4.03 10.42 8.02
C GLU A 85 2.58 9.93 8.06
N ASN A 86 1.59 10.83 8.14
CA ASN A 86 0.17 10.50 8.16
C ASN A 86 -0.37 10.28 6.74
N TYR A 87 0.14 9.26 6.08
CA TYR A 87 -0.16 8.97 4.68
C TYR A 87 -1.66 8.88 4.39
N GLN A 88 -2.07 9.48 3.28
CA GLN A 88 -3.41 9.43 2.72
C GLN A 88 -3.36 8.98 1.26
N PRO A 89 -4.32 8.14 0.82
CA PRO A 89 -4.47 7.77 -0.57
C PRO A 89 -5.10 8.93 -1.37
N MET A 90 -4.40 9.38 -2.41
CA MET A 90 -4.81 10.49 -3.26
C MET A 90 -4.78 10.09 -4.74
N TRP A 91 -5.70 10.61 -5.53
CA TRP A 91 -5.71 10.50 -6.99
C TRP A 91 -5.00 11.68 -7.64
N ILE A 92 -4.22 11.38 -8.67
CA ILE A 92 -3.81 12.34 -9.70
C ILE A 92 -4.10 11.78 -11.11
N PRO A 93 -4.25 12.64 -12.14
CA PRO A 93 -4.26 12.21 -13.54
C PRO A 93 -2.95 11.52 -13.96
N LEU A 94 -2.97 10.75 -15.04
CA LEU A 94 -1.75 10.13 -15.60
C LEU A 94 -0.72 11.17 -16.06
N GLU A 95 -1.17 12.36 -16.45
CA GLU A 95 -0.37 13.50 -16.88
C GLU A 95 0.15 14.34 -15.71
N GLY A 96 -0.22 13.98 -14.48
CA GLY A 96 0.06 14.76 -13.28
C GLY A 96 -0.98 15.82 -12.98
N GLY A 97 -0.92 16.36 -11.77
CA GLY A 97 -1.90 17.34 -11.29
C GLY A 97 -1.92 17.47 -9.78
N PHE A 98 -2.86 18.27 -9.28
CA PHE A 98 -3.08 18.40 -7.85
C PHE A 98 -3.75 17.12 -7.30
N PRO A 99 -3.22 16.54 -6.21
CA PRO A 99 -3.82 15.35 -5.60
C PRO A 99 -5.19 15.63 -4.97
N GLU A 100 -6.12 14.71 -5.17
CA GLU A 100 -7.45 14.72 -4.57
C GLU A 100 -7.69 13.45 -3.73
N PRO A 101 -8.40 13.50 -2.58
CA PRO A 101 -8.61 12.31 -1.76
C PRO A 101 -9.29 11.16 -2.51
N ALA A 102 -8.69 9.96 -2.47
CA ALA A 102 -9.13 8.84 -3.29
C ALA A 102 -10.49 8.27 -2.89
N PHE A 103 -10.84 8.42 -1.61
CA PHE A 103 -12.07 7.90 -0.99
C PHE A 103 -12.82 9.02 -0.26
N GLY A 104 -12.73 10.25 -0.77
CA GLY A 104 -13.25 11.43 -0.09
C GLY A 104 -12.62 11.57 1.31
N GLY A 105 -13.44 11.80 2.33
CA GLY A 105 -12.99 11.93 3.73
C GLY A 105 -12.97 10.63 4.54
N ALA A 106 -13.26 9.47 3.94
CA ALA A 106 -13.51 8.23 4.67
C ALA A 106 -12.31 7.75 5.50
N LEU A 107 -11.09 8.06 5.05
CA LEU A 107 -9.83 7.63 5.69
C LEU A 107 -9.08 8.77 6.40
N ALA A 108 -9.69 9.95 6.54
CA ALA A 108 -9.04 11.15 7.08
C ALA A 108 -8.62 10.99 8.55
N ALA A 109 -9.28 10.12 9.32
CA ALA A 109 -8.96 9.83 10.72
C ALA A 109 -7.86 8.78 10.89
N TYR A 110 -7.24 8.31 9.80
CA TYR A 110 -6.28 7.22 9.81
C TYR A 110 -4.96 7.60 9.13
N ARG A 111 -3.86 6.96 9.50
CA ARG A 111 -2.65 6.84 8.68
C ARG A 111 -2.80 5.60 7.82
N THR A 112 -2.72 5.72 6.50
CA THR A 112 -3.07 4.62 5.59
C THR A 112 -1.89 4.19 4.75
N HIS A 113 -1.66 2.88 4.72
CA HIS A 113 -0.62 2.21 3.93
C HIS A 113 -1.25 1.39 2.81
N LEU A 114 -0.66 1.46 1.61
CA LEU A 114 -1.10 0.69 0.44
C LEU A 114 -0.34 -0.63 0.38
N GLY A 115 -0.96 -1.73 0.81
CA GLY A 115 -0.32 -3.04 0.89
C GLY A 115 -0.32 -3.77 -0.45
N LEU A 116 -1.48 -4.34 -0.80
CA LEU A 116 -1.68 -5.16 -2.01
C LEU A 116 -2.51 -4.41 -3.05
N VAL A 117 -2.16 -4.56 -4.32
CA VAL A 117 -2.91 -3.97 -5.45
C VAL A 117 -3.17 -5.04 -6.49
N THR A 118 -4.40 -5.11 -6.99
CA THR A 118 -4.79 -5.96 -8.12
C THR A 118 -5.29 -5.06 -9.25
N PRO A 119 -4.38 -4.61 -10.14
CA PRO A 119 -4.67 -3.49 -11.04
C PRO A 119 -5.71 -3.80 -12.12
N ASP A 120 -5.76 -5.05 -12.59
CA ASP A 120 -6.71 -5.48 -13.63
C ASP A 120 -8.15 -5.44 -13.10
N GLU A 121 -8.34 -5.88 -11.86
CA GLU A 121 -9.61 -5.89 -11.15
C GLU A 121 -9.91 -4.57 -10.44
N LYS A 122 -8.95 -3.63 -10.44
CA LYS A 122 -9.04 -2.30 -9.81
C LYS A 122 -9.36 -2.40 -8.32
N ASN A 123 -8.72 -3.32 -7.59
CA ASN A 123 -8.78 -3.35 -6.14
C ASN A 123 -7.44 -2.91 -5.53
N ALA A 124 -7.53 -2.27 -4.37
CA ALA A 124 -6.42 -2.04 -3.48
C ALA A 124 -6.78 -2.56 -2.09
N TYR A 125 -5.78 -3.03 -1.37
CA TYR A 125 -5.89 -3.46 0.01
C TYR A 125 -5.00 -2.58 0.86
N MET A 126 -5.58 -2.04 1.91
CA MET A 126 -4.93 -1.03 2.74
C MET A 126 -5.02 -1.40 4.20
N VAL A 127 -4.02 -0.96 4.95
CA VAL A 127 -4.04 -0.94 6.41
C VAL A 127 -4.11 0.53 6.83
N SER A 128 -5.06 0.84 7.70
CA SER A 128 -5.37 2.19 8.15
C SER A 128 -5.29 2.23 9.67
N GLU A 129 -4.20 2.77 10.21
CA GLU A 129 -3.94 2.95 11.63
C GLU A 129 -4.71 4.15 12.17
N SER A 130 -5.42 3.98 13.29
CA SER A 130 -6.13 5.09 13.92
C SER A 130 -5.15 6.17 14.37
N ARG A 131 -5.50 7.44 14.13
CA ARG A 131 -4.74 8.58 14.66
C ARG A 131 -5.02 8.86 16.14
N GLU A 132 -6.07 8.25 16.70
CA GLU A 132 -6.55 8.53 18.06
C GLU A 132 -6.55 7.30 18.99
N GLY A 133 -6.44 6.09 18.42
CA GLY A 133 -6.53 4.83 19.17
C GLY A 133 -5.43 3.85 18.81
N GLU A 134 -5.40 2.74 19.54
CA GLU A 134 -4.39 1.68 19.40
C GLU A 134 -4.79 0.60 18.38
N THR A 135 -5.77 0.87 17.52
CA THR A 135 -6.26 -0.08 16.53
C THR A 135 -5.98 0.35 15.10
N SER A 136 -5.82 -0.65 14.25
CA SER A 136 -5.73 -0.54 12.81
C SER A 136 -6.92 -1.24 12.17
N LEU A 137 -7.29 -0.77 10.99
CA LEU A 137 -8.36 -1.33 10.17
C LEU A 137 -7.78 -1.73 8.82
N SER A 138 -8.15 -2.91 8.35
CA SER A 138 -7.80 -3.33 7.01
C SER A 138 -9.00 -3.26 6.09
N PHE A 139 -8.78 -2.74 4.89
CA PHE A 139 -9.81 -2.48 3.91
C PHE A 139 -9.48 -3.14 2.58
N ARG A 140 -10.53 -3.65 1.91
CA ARG A 140 -10.55 -3.80 0.45
C ARG A 140 -11.21 -2.57 -0.14
N ALA A 141 -10.53 -1.89 -1.05
CA ALA A 141 -11.04 -0.75 -1.79
C ALA A 141 -11.31 -1.13 -3.25
N ASN A 142 -12.53 -0.87 -3.72
CA ASN A 142 -12.83 -0.88 -5.15
C ASN A 142 -12.48 0.49 -5.73
N LEU A 143 -11.43 0.56 -6.55
CA LEU A 143 -10.88 1.81 -7.05
C LEU A 143 -11.72 2.44 -8.17
N HIS A 144 -12.63 1.67 -8.76
CA HIS A 144 -13.57 2.19 -9.76
C HIS A 144 -14.74 2.93 -9.11
N THR A 145 -15.30 2.36 -8.03
CA THR A 145 -16.50 2.90 -7.37
C THR A 145 -16.18 3.76 -6.16
N GLY A 146 -14.99 3.61 -5.57
CA GLY A 146 -14.62 4.22 -4.29
C GLY A 146 -15.17 3.48 -3.07
N GLU A 147 -15.77 2.30 -3.24
CA GLU A 147 -16.29 1.49 -2.13
C GLU A 147 -15.14 0.97 -1.25
N LEU A 148 -15.31 1.11 0.07
CA LEU A 148 -14.41 0.56 1.09
C LEU A 148 -15.13 -0.53 1.88
N VAL A 149 -14.61 -1.74 1.85
CA VAL A 149 -15.08 -2.87 2.66
C VAL A 149 -14.07 -3.12 3.77
N LYS A 150 -14.49 -2.93 5.03
CA LYS A 150 -13.70 -3.31 6.20
C LYS A 150 -13.58 -4.84 6.26
N LEU A 151 -12.34 -5.32 6.34
CA LEU A 151 -12.01 -6.73 6.45
C LEU A 151 -11.84 -7.14 7.92
N VAL A 152 -10.98 -6.44 8.65
CA VAL A 152 -10.60 -6.74 10.03
C VAL A 152 -10.24 -5.46 10.78
N GLU A 153 -10.40 -5.50 12.09
CA GLU A 153 -9.84 -4.53 13.05
C GLU A 153 -8.91 -5.26 14.01
N SER A 154 -7.75 -4.68 14.29
CA SER A 154 -6.74 -5.31 15.12
C SER A 154 -5.89 -4.29 15.90
N GLN A 155 -5.47 -4.70 17.10
CA GLN A 155 -4.46 -3.99 17.92
C GLN A 155 -3.02 -4.30 17.49
N TRP A 156 -2.83 -5.28 16.62
CA TRP A 156 -1.52 -5.84 16.25
C TRP A 156 -1.19 -5.68 14.77
N SER A 157 -1.95 -4.86 14.04
CA SER A 157 -1.81 -4.62 12.61
C SER A 157 -2.04 -5.89 11.77
N ALA A 158 -3.30 -6.11 11.39
CA ALA A 158 -3.74 -7.27 10.63
C ALA A 158 -3.74 -6.97 9.12
N VAL A 159 -2.65 -7.27 8.42
CA VAL A 159 -2.37 -6.85 7.04
C VAL A 159 -2.99 -7.80 6.01
N PRO A 160 -3.67 -7.31 4.96
CA PRO A 160 -4.05 -8.14 3.82
C PRO A 160 -2.81 -8.61 3.04
N ALA A 161 -2.54 -9.91 3.07
CA ALA A 161 -1.35 -10.51 2.47
C ALA A 161 -1.60 -11.11 1.08
N ALA A 162 -2.80 -11.65 0.84
CA ALA A 162 -3.18 -12.24 -0.44
C ALA A 162 -4.70 -12.11 -0.66
N ALA A 163 -5.15 -12.09 -1.90
CA ALA A 163 -6.56 -12.06 -2.26
C ALA A 163 -6.88 -13.12 -3.31
N SER A 164 -8.06 -13.74 -3.21
CA SER A 164 -8.59 -14.59 -4.29
C SER A 164 -8.91 -13.74 -5.53
N CYS A 165 -8.96 -14.37 -6.70
CA CYS A 165 -9.28 -13.73 -7.97
C CYS A 165 -10.66 -13.08 -7.97
N ASP A 166 -11.63 -13.63 -7.21
CA ASP A 166 -12.95 -13.03 -7.04
C ASP A 166 -13.00 -11.96 -5.93
N HIS A 167 -11.89 -11.75 -5.22
CA HIS A 167 -11.73 -10.85 -4.08
C HIS A 167 -12.65 -11.12 -2.88
N ARG A 168 -13.31 -12.29 -2.84
CA ARG A 168 -14.23 -12.67 -1.77
C ARG A 168 -13.52 -13.37 -0.62
N ARG A 169 -12.25 -13.73 -0.81
CA ARG A 169 -11.38 -14.29 0.22
C ARG A 169 -10.10 -13.49 0.29
N VAL A 170 -9.66 -13.19 1.50
CA VAL A 170 -8.45 -12.42 1.76
C VAL A 170 -7.68 -13.09 2.88
N VAL A 171 -6.41 -13.40 2.66
CA VAL A 171 -5.52 -13.84 3.72
C VAL A 171 -5.08 -12.61 4.50
N ILE A 172 -5.26 -12.66 5.80
CA ILE A 172 -4.84 -11.66 6.76
C ILE A 172 -3.63 -12.22 7.50
N ASP A 173 -2.52 -11.49 7.44
CA ASP A 173 -1.32 -11.72 8.24
C ASP A 173 -1.33 -10.75 9.43
N GLU A 174 -1.31 -11.30 10.63
CA GLU A 174 -1.08 -10.52 11.84
C GLU A 174 0.24 -10.95 12.47
N SER A 175 1.15 -9.97 12.63
CA SER A 175 2.53 -10.21 13.05
C SER A 175 2.83 -9.50 14.37
N TYR A 176 3.26 -10.24 15.39
CA TYR A 176 3.50 -9.70 16.74
C TYR A 176 4.96 -9.33 16.99
N THR A 177 5.88 -10.11 16.41
CA THR A 177 7.32 -9.87 16.43
C THR A 177 7.94 -10.41 15.14
N MET A 178 9.23 -10.15 14.90
CA MET A 178 9.89 -10.58 13.66
C MET A 178 9.81 -12.11 13.47
N GLY A 179 9.10 -12.52 12.41
CA GLY A 179 8.87 -13.93 12.07
C GLY A 179 7.73 -14.58 12.86
N ASP A 180 7.09 -13.88 13.78
CA ASP A 180 5.96 -14.39 14.54
C ASP A 180 4.64 -13.91 13.93
N SER A 181 4.15 -14.70 12.98
CA SER A 181 2.99 -14.37 12.15
C SER A 181 1.88 -15.39 12.31
N THR A 182 0.64 -14.91 12.30
CA THR A 182 -0.56 -15.73 12.20
C THR A 182 -1.26 -15.43 10.90
N LEU A 183 -1.70 -16.49 10.21
CA LEU A 183 -2.46 -16.35 8.98
C LEU A 183 -3.90 -16.73 9.25
N SER A 184 -4.82 -15.86 8.87
CA SER A 184 -6.24 -16.13 8.94
C SER A 184 -6.92 -15.77 7.63
N LEU A 185 -8.03 -16.44 7.33
CA LEU A 185 -8.84 -16.16 6.16
C LEU A 185 -10.03 -15.29 6.55
N TRP A 186 -10.15 -14.15 5.89
CA TRP A 186 -11.39 -13.40 5.79
C TRP A 186 -12.19 -13.93 4.60
N GLU A 187 -13.49 -14.15 4.78
CA GLU A 187 -14.40 -14.61 3.74
C GLU A 187 -15.65 -13.71 3.72
N GLU A 188 -16.01 -13.21 2.53
CA GLU A 188 -17.15 -12.31 2.36
C GLU A 188 -18.46 -12.95 2.86
N GLY A 189 -19.16 -12.22 3.72
CA GLY A 189 -20.41 -12.69 4.33
C GLY A 189 -20.24 -13.62 5.53
N GLN A 190 -19.01 -14.05 5.86
CA GLN A 190 -18.72 -14.76 7.10
C GLN A 190 -18.39 -13.78 8.24
N ARG A 191 -18.67 -14.19 9.47
CA ARG A 191 -18.32 -13.41 10.67
C ARG A 191 -16.98 -13.88 11.22
N GLY A 192 -16.08 -12.93 11.44
CA GLY A 192 -14.76 -13.18 12.01
C GLY A 192 -13.77 -13.75 10.99
N LEU A 193 -12.59 -14.11 11.49
CA LEU A 193 -11.52 -14.68 10.69
C LEU A 193 -11.37 -16.18 10.99
N ARG A 194 -11.07 -16.96 9.95
CA ARG A 194 -10.77 -18.39 10.09
C ARG A 194 -9.26 -18.60 10.14
N LEU A 195 -8.72 -18.97 11.30
CA LEU A 195 -7.29 -19.24 11.47
C LEU A 195 -6.83 -20.35 10.49
N LEU A 196 -5.73 -20.09 9.79
CA LEU A 196 -5.07 -21.00 8.86
C LEU A 196 -3.71 -21.48 9.40
N HIS A 197 -2.95 -20.59 10.04
CA HIS A 197 -1.60 -20.87 10.54
C HIS A 197 -1.25 -20.02 11.75
N GLY A 198 -0.39 -20.55 12.62
CA GLY A 198 0.15 -19.84 13.78
C GLY A 198 -0.71 -19.98 15.04
N VAL A 199 -0.30 -19.28 16.10
CA VAL A 199 -1.03 -19.22 17.38
C VAL A 199 -1.27 -17.75 17.72
N PRO A 200 -2.53 -17.27 17.61
CA PRO A 200 -2.91 -15.91 18.00
C PRO A 200 -2.47 -15.58 19.43
N LEU A 201 -2.09 -14.33 19.66
CA LEU A 201 -1.47 -13.90 20.92
C LEU A 201 -2.33 -14.25 22.14
N GLU A 202 -3.65 -14.08 22.04
CA GLU A 202 -4.63 -14.36 23.09
C GLU A 202 -4.80 -15.86 23.39
N GLN A 203 -4.34 -16.74 22.51
CA GLN A 203 -4.42 -18.19 22.68
C GLN A 203 -3.11 -18.79 23.22
N ARG A 204 -2.08 -17.96 23.44
CA ARG A 204 -0.77 -18.43 23.89
C ARG A 204 -0.76 -18.76 25.38
N GLN A 205 -0.02 -19.81 25.72
CA GLN A 205 0.29 -20.10 27.11
C GLN A 205 1.37 -19.15 27.64
N PRO A 206 1.37 -18.81 28.94
CA PRO A 206 2.44 -18.03 29.54
C PRO A 206 3.82 -18.66 29.28
N GLY A 207 4.74 -17.89 28.70
CA GLY A 207 6.10 -18.36 28.36
C GLY A 207 6.18 -19.25 27.11
N GLN A 208 5.10 -19.41 26.35
CA GLN A 208 5.14 -20.13 25.08
C GLN A 208 6.10 -19.42 24.10
N VAL A 209 7.07 -20.18 23.61
CA VAL A 209 7.96 -19.75 22.53
C VAL A 209 7.31 -20.14 21.21
N VAL A 210 7.05 -19.16 20.35
CA VAL A 210 6.58 -19.38 18.98
C VAL A 210 7.80 -19.31 18.05
N PRO A 211 8.10 -20.37 17.28
CA PRO A 211 9.21 -20.34 16.33
C PRO A 211 8.87 -19.41 15.16
N PRO A 212 9.87 -18.77 14.53
CA PRO A 212 9.65 -17.98 13.33
C PRO A 212 8.97 -18.81 12.23
N SER A 213 7.89 -18.28 11.64
CA SER A 213 7.12 -18.91 10.57
C SER A 213 7.92 -19.02 9.26
N GLY A 214 8.84 -18.07 9.03
CA GLY A 214 9.57 -17.95 7.76
C GLY A 214 8.70 -17.48 6.59
N ILE A 215 7.47 -17.04 6.87
CA ILE A 215 6.51 -16.57 5.87
C ILE A 215 6.84 -15.11 5.56
N ASN A 216 7.09 -14.81 4.29
CA ASN A 216 7.43 -13.46 3.82
C ASN A 216 6.50 -12.96 2.71
N SER A 217 5.83 -13.89 2.02
CA SER A 217 4.89 -13.63 0.94
C SER A 217 3.91 -14.80 0.90
N ILE A 218 2.70 -14.51 0.46
CA ILE A 218 1.59 -15.47 0.42
C ILE A 218 0.86 -15.23 -0.88
N GLU A 219 0.57 -16.29 -1.60
CA GLU A 219 -0.30 -16.24 -2.77
C GLU A 219 -1.31 -17.38 -2.76
N PHE A 220 -2.49 -17.16 -3.35
CA PHE A 220 -3.40 -18.27 -3.62
C PHE A 220 -2.83 -19.17 -4.71
N THR A 221 -3.01 -20.49 -4.56
CA THR A 221 -2.70 -21.42 -5.67
C THR A 221 -3.59 -21.11 -6.88
N PRO A 222 -3.18 -21.48 -8.12
CA PRO A 222 -3.99 -21.21 -9.30
C PRO A 222 -5.40 -21.83 -9.29
N ASP A 223 -5.62 -22.90 -8.53
CA ASP A 223 -6.93 -23.52 -8.32
C ASP A 223 -7.69 -22.95 -7.09
N GLU A 224 -7.07 -21.99 -6.40
CA GLU A 224 -7.51 -21.30 -5.19
C GLU A 224 -7.93 -22.21 -4.02
N ARG A 225 -7.37 -23.42 -3.97
CA ARG A 225 -7.62 -24.41 -2.90
C ARG A 225 -6.55 -24.41 -1.82
N GLY A 226 -5.41 -23.77 -2.06
CA GLY A 226 -4.30 -23.66 -1.13
C GLY A 226 -3.62 -22.29 -1.17
N LEU A 227 -2.56 -22.18 -0.39
CA LEU A 227 -1.67 -21.02 -0.33
C LEU A 227 -0.23 -21.48 -0.59
N LEU A 228 0.57 -20.61 -1.20
CA LEU A 228 2.02 -20.77 -1.40
C LEU A 228 2.78 -19.65 -0.71
#